data_AF-A0A2G9SP87-F1
#
_entry.id   AF-A0A2G9SP87-F1
#
_cell.length_a   1.000
_cell.length_b   1.000
_cell.length_c   1.000
_cell.angle_alpha   90.00
_cell.angle_beta   90.00
_cell.angle_gamma   90.00
#
_symmetry.space_group_name_H-M   'P 1'
#
loop_
_entity.id
_entity.type
_entity.pdbx_description
1 polymer ?
#
loop_
_entity_poly.entity_id
_entity_poly.type
_entity_poly.pdbx_seq_one_letter_code
_entity_poly.pdbx_strand_id
1 'polypeptide(L)'
;MRMMKDEVKSSWKRLMGVESASNMDCRFRLNSHKMMFIINSEDYMYRWGTLTRAKEFQPMVFQKHHERFAAWHNSWLQENVSSRAADLVQDWLTGEEDEEMVPCKTVCEISEIHGMTVTRYRVQYTRRASSP
;
A
#
# COMPACT_ATOMS: atom_id res chain seq x y z
N MET A 1 11.18 5.52 -37.92
CA MET A 1 12.48 4.90 -37.58
C MET A 1 12.39 3.77 -36.54
N ARG A 2 11.47 3.80 -35.55
CA ARG A 2 11.29 2.74 -34.53
C ARG A 2 10.78 1.40 -35.09
N MET A 3 9.79 1.45 -35.99
CA MET A 3 9.14 0.25 -36.57
C MET A 3 10.11 -0.65 -37.35
N MET A 4 11.02 -0.08 -38.16
CA MET A 4 12.06 -0.86 -38.86
C MET A 4 13.00 -1.59 -37.89
N LYS A 5 13.25 -1.03 -36.70
CA LYS A 5 14.17 -1.59 -35.71
C LYS A 5 13.58 -2.82 -35.02
N ASP A 6 12.27 -2.82 -34.81
CA ASP A 6 11.53 -3.94 -34.23
C ASP A 6 11.34 -5.07 -35.26
N GLU A 7 11.13 -4.73 -36.53
CA GLU A 7 11.01 -5.70 -37.63
C GLU A 7 12.33 -6.45 -37.89
N VAL A 8 13.46 -5.75 -37.87
CA VAL A 8 14.80 -6.35 -37.97
C VAL A 8 15.12 -7.23 -36.76
N LYS A 9 14.76 -6.80 -35.53
CA LYS A 9 14.91 -7.62 -34.31
C LYS A 9 14.07 -8.90 -34.38
N SER A 10 12.83 -8.81 -34.84
CA SER A 10 11.93 -9.95 -35.04
C SER A 10 12.49 -10.96 -36.05
N SER A 11 12.97 -10.47 -37.18
CA SER A 11 13.56 -11.30 -38.25
C SER A 11 14.79 -12.08 -37.77
N TRP A 12 15.70 -11.44 -37.02
CA TRP A 12 16.88 -12.10 -36.46
C TRP A 12 16.55 -13.12 -35.37
N LYS A 13 15.57 -12.83 -34.50
CA LYS A 13 15.09 -13.78 -33.49
C LYS A 13 14.58 -15.08 -34.12
N ARG A 14 13.81 -14.96 -35.20
CA ARG A 14 13.29 -16.11 -35.96
C ARG A 14 14.40 -16.95 -36.60
N LEU A 15 15.42 -16.31 -37.18
CA LEU A 15 16.59 -17.01 -37.76
C LEU A 15 17.40 -17.79 -36.71
N MET A 16 17.38 -17.36 -35.45
CA MET A 16 18.13 -18.00 -34.35
C MET A 16 17.30 -19.02 -33.56
N GLY A 17 16.10 -19.37 -34.02
CA GLY A 17 15.20 -20.29 -33.32
C GLY A 17 14.77 -19.77 -31.95
N VAL A 18 14.63 -18.44 -31.81
CA VAL A 18 14.18 -17.82 -30.56
C VAL A 18 12.66 -17.73 -30.58
N GLU A 19 12.03 -18.41 -29.63
CA GLU A 19 10.59 -18.26 -29.36
C GLU A 19 10.39 -17.22 -28.25
N SER A 20 9.50 -16.26 -28.50
CA SER A 20 9.22 -15.17 -27.56
C SER A 20 7.80 -15.33 -27.03
N ALA A 21 7.67 -15.46 -25.71
CA ALA A 21 6.38 -15.47 -25.03
C ALA A 21 6.49 -14.55 -23.80
N SER A 22 5.60 -13.56 -23.70
CA SER A 22 5.44 -12.69 -22.52
C SER A 22 6.78 -12.22 -21.89
N ASN A 23 7.60 -11.49 -22.65
CA ASN A 23 8.88 -10.90 -22.24
C ASN A 23 10.00 -11.90 -21.86
N MET A 24 9.77 -13.20 -22.06
CA MET A 24 10.76 -14.26 -21.96
C MET A 24 11.13 -14.74 -23.36
N ASP A 25 12.41 -14.63 -23.70
CA ASP A 25 12.95 -15.18 -24.93
C ASP A 25 13.57 -16.54 -24.60
N CYS A 26 13.13 -17.60 -25.28
CA CYS A 26 13.74 -18.92 -25.19
C CYS A 26 14.64 -19.15 -26.40
N ARG A 27 15.87 -19.58 -26.18
CA ARG A 27 16.80 -19.97 -27.26
C ARG A 27 17.19 -21.43 -27.14
N PHE A 28 16.92 -22.20 -28.19
CA PHE A 28 17.38 -23.58 -28.29
C PHE A 28 18.71 -23.67 -29.04
N ARG A 29 19.72 -24.28 -28.39
CA ARG A 29 21.02 -24.60 -28.99
C ARG A 29 21.01 -26.07 -29.42
N LEU A 30 20.67 -26.33 -30.68
CA LEU A 30 20.59 -27.67 -31.27
C LEU A 30 21.93 -28.44 -31.14
N ASN A 31 23.05 -27.75 -31.31
CA ASN A 31 24.39 -28.37 -31.25
C ASN A 31 24.79 -28.88 -29.85
N SER A 32 24.18 -28.34 -28.79
CA SER A 32 24.48 -28.72 -27.41
C SER A 32 23.28 -29.30 -26.67
N HIS A 33 22.13 -29.43 -27.33
CA HIS A 33 20.85 -29.81 -26.71
C HIS A 33 20.54 -28.99 -25.44
N LYS A 34 20.85 -27.68 -25.46
CA LYS A 34 20.62 -26.76 -24.31
C LYS A 34 19.55 -25.75 -24.64
N MET A 35 18.67 -25.51 -23.68
CA MET A 35 17.66 -24.46 -23.71
C MET A 35 18.10 -23.32 -22.80
N MET A 36 18.13 -22.10 -23.32
CA MET A 36 18.50 -20.89 -22.57
C MET A 36 17.30 -19.96 -22.47
N PHE A 37 16.95 -19.55 -21.26
CA PHE A 37 15.92 -18.54 -21.02
C PHE A 37 16.59 -17.17 -20.84
N ILE A 38 16.22 -16.22 -21.68
CA ILE A 38 16.64 -14.84 -21.65
C ILE A 38 15.45 -14.05 -21.10
N ILE A 39 15.54 -13.70 -19.83
CA ILE A 39 14.57 -12.83 -19.17
C ILE A 39 15.09 -11.40 -19.33
N ASN A 40 14.22 -10.48 -19.75
CA ASN A 40 14.58 -9.06 -19.71
C ASN A 40 14.88 -8.67 -18.26
N SER A 41 16.10 -8.23 -17.97
CA SER A 41 16.50 -7.84 -16.61
C SER A 41 15.62 -6.74 -16.00
N GLU A 42 14.97 -5.96 -16.86
CA GLU A 42 14.04 -4.88 -16.49
C GLU A 42 12.72 -5.38 -15.88
N ASP A 43 12.37 -6.67 -16.05
CA ASP A 43 11.10 -7.25 -15.63
C ASP A 43 11.25 -8.34 -14.54
N TYR A 44 12.41 -8.41 -13.86
CA TYR A 44 12.74 -9.51 -12.94
C TYR A 44 11.75 -9.69 -11.78
N MET A 45 11.19 -8.59 -11.25
CA MET A 45 10.15 -8.63 -10.20
C MET A 45 8.83 -8.01 -10.64
N TYR A 46 8.89 -6.91 -11.38
CA TYR A 46 7.72 -6.19 -11.89
C TYR A 46 8.02 -5.71 -13.28
N ARG A 47 6.99 -5.64 -14.12
CA ARG A 47 7.14 -5.05 -15.46
C ARG A 47 7.70 -3.63 -15.35
N TRP A 48 8.60 -3.28 -16.26
CA TRP A 48 9.19 -1.95 -16.32
C TRP A 48 8.12 -0.85 -16.24
N GLY A 49 8.32 0.09 -15.31
CA GLY A 49 7.41 1.21 -15.09
C GLY A 49 6.13 0.89 -14.29
N THR A 50 5.83 -0.38 -13.98
CA THR A 50 4.65 -0.73 -13.16
C THR A 50 4.77 -0.18 -11.75
N LEU A 51 5.94 -0.27 -11.11
CA LEU A 51 6.14 0.31 -9.78
C LEU A 51 6.02 1.83 -9.78
N THR A 52 6.55 2.50 -10.81
CA THR A 52 6.43 3.95 -10.97
C THR A 52 4.97 4.37 -11.10
N ARG A 53 4.23 3.72 -12.01
CA ARG A 53 2.79 3.94 -12.15
C ARG A 53 2.03 3.65 -10.86
N ALA A 54 2.36 2.56 -10.17
CA ALA A 54 1.72 2.22 -8.91
C ALA A 54 1.92 3.35 -7.88
N LYS A 55 3.11 3.93 -7.77
CA LYS A 55 3.38 5.08 -6.88
C LYS A 55 2.61 6.33 -7.29
N GLU A 56 2.47 6.60 -8.59
CA GLU A 56 1.70 7.74 -9.10
C GLU A 56 0.21 7.62 -8.78
N PHE A 57 -0.38 6.42 -8.92
CA PHE A 57 -1.80 6.20 -8.70
C PHE A 57 -2.17 5.82 -7.26
N GLN A 58 -1.21 5.38 -6.45
CA GLN A 58 -1.47 4.92 -5.07
C GLN A 58 -2.20 5.96 -4.22
N PRO A 59 -1.85 7.27 -4.22
CA PRO A 59 -2.57 8.26 -3.43
C PRO A 59 -4.04 8.36 -3.81
N MET A 60 -4.35 8.42 -5.12
CA MET A 60 -5.73 8.53 -5.61
C MET A 60 -6.56 7.27 -5.29
N VAL A 61 -5.97 6.08 -5.46
CA VAL A 61 -6.62 4.81 -5.14
C VAL A 61 -6.89 4.74 -3.63
N PHE A 62 -5.90 5.08 -2.81
CA PHE A 62 -6.01 5.05 -1.37
C PHE A 62 -7.09 6.03 -0.88
N GLN A 63 -7.11 7.26 -1.39
CA GLN A 63 -8.12 8.27 -1.06
C GLN A 63 -9.53 7.76 -1.35
N LYS A 64 -9.77 7.22 -2.55
CA LYS A 64 -11.08 6.67 -2.94
C LYS A 64 -11.54 5.54 -2.00
N HIS A 65 -10.62 4.66 -1.60
CA HIS A 65 -10.94 3.59 -0.66
C HIS A 65 -11.21 4.13 0.75
N HIS A 66 -10.44 5.13 1.18
CA HIS A 66 -10.62 5.78 2.48
C HIS A 66 -11.98 6.47 2.58
N GLU A 67 -12.37 7.25 1.57
CA GLU A 67 -13.68 7.93 1.52
C GLU A 67 -14.83 6.92 1.56
N ARG A 68 -14.73 5.84 0.77
CA ARG A 68 -15.74 4.77 0.76
C ARG A 68 -15.84 4.07 2.11
N PHE A 69 -14.71 3.81 2.76
CA PHE A 69 -14.68 3.19 4.08
C PHE A 69 -15.28 4.12 5.13
N ALA A 70 -14.91 5.40 5.13
CA ALA A 70 -15.43 6.40 6.06
C ALA A 70 -16.96 6.55 5.93
N ALA A 71 -17.47 6.63 4.70
CA ALA A 71 -18.91 6.69 4.45
C ALA A 71 -19.65 5.45 4.98
N TRP A 72 -19.14 4.25 4.69
CA TRP A 72 -19.70 3.01 5.20
C TRP A 72 -19.66 2.95 6.73
N HIS A 73 -18.51 3.27 7.33
CA HIS A 73 -18.31 3.23 8.78
C HIS A 73 -19.23 4.21 9.50
N ASN A 74 -19.41 5.42 8.96
CA ASN A 74 -20.31 6.42 9.52
C ASN A 74 -21.78 5.98 9.47
N SER A 75 -22.22 5.38 8.36
CA SER A 75 -23.58 4.79 8.26
C SER A 75 -23.76 3.69 9.30
N TRP A 76 -22.78 2.79 9.41
CA TRP A 76 -22.84 1.70 10.37
C TRP A 76 -22.90 2.21 11.81
N LEU A 77 -22.09 3.22 12.16
CA LEU A 77 -22.13 3.84 13.49
C LEU A 77 -23.51 4.43 13.81
N GLN A 78 -24.12 5.16 12.88
CA GLN A 78 -25.44 5.75 13.08
C GLN A 78 -26.53 4.69 13.31
N GLU A 79 -26.41 3.55 12.66
CA GLU A 79 -27.38 2.44 12.78
C GLU A 79 -27.17 1.58 14.03
N ASN A 80 -25.93 1.47 14.52
CA ASN A 80 -25.56 0.45 15.52
C ASN A 80 -25.06 1.03 16.86
N VAL A 81 -24.68 2.29 16.92
CA VAL A 81 -24.08 2.91 18.11
C VAL A 81 -24.92 4.08 18.58
N SER A 82 -25.50 3.94 19.78
CA SER A 82 -26.19 5.06 20.43
C SER A 82 -25.20 6.15 20.83
N SER A 83 -25.63 7.42 20.85
CA SER A 83 -24.80 8.54 21.30
C SER A 83 -24.18 8.29 22.68
N ARG A 84 -24.97 7.78 23.63
CA ARG A 84 -24.47 7.44 24.98
C ARG A 84 -23.36 6.39 24.96
N ALA A 85 -23.44 5.39 24.07
CA ALA A 85 -22.40 4.38 23.95
C ALA A 85 -21.13 4.96 23.32
N ALA A 86 -21.26 5.87 22.36
CA ALA A 86 -20.13 6.59 21.79
C ALA A 86 -19.42 7.45 22.86
N ASP A 87 -20.18 8.20 23.65
CA ASP A 87 -19.66 9.04 24.73
C ASP A 87 -18.95 8.20 25.80
N LEU A 88 -19.57 7.12 26.27
CA LEU A 88 -18.96 6.20 27.25
C LEU A 88 -17.63 5.62 26.77
N VAL A 89 -17.57 5.16 25.50
CA VAL A 89 -16.33 4.63 24.93
C VAL A 89 -15.28 5.72 24.79
N GLN A 90 -15.69 6.94 24.43
CA GLN A 90 -14.79 8.08 24.30
C GLN A 90 -14.17 8.44 25.66
N ASP A 91 -14.99 8.58 26.69
CA ASP A 91 -14.57 8.93 28.05
C ASP A 91 -13.63 7.85 28.63
N TRP A 92 -13.99 6.58 28.43
CA TRP A 92 -13.16 5.43 28.80
C TRP A 92 -11.80 5.46 28.07
N LEU A 93 -11.80 5.71 26.76
CA LEU A 93 -10.57 5.74 25.96
C LEU A 93 -9.65 6.92 26.34
N THR A 94 -10.22 8.07 26.69
CA THR A 94 -9.46 9.26 27.09
C THR A 94 -9.05 9.26 28.56
N GLY A 95 -9.62 8.36 29.36
CA GLY A 95 -9.37 8.27 30.80
C GLY A 95 -10.02 9.40 31.59
N GLU A 96 -11.18 9.90 31.14
CA GLU A 96 -11.95 10.94 31.83
C GLU A 96 -12.94 10.34 32.86
N GLU A 97 -13.11 9.01 32.88
CA GLU A 97 -14.06 8.30 33.76
C GLU A 97 -13.52 8.04 35.18
N ASP A 98 -12.19 8.07 35.42
CA ASP A 98 -11.61 7.51 36.65
C ASP A 98 -10.57 8.44 37.31
N GLU A 99 -10.97 9.07 38.43
CA GLU A 99 -10.17 10.06 39.16
C GLU A 99 -8.93 9.47 39.87
N GLU A 100 -8.88 8.15 40.08
CA GLU A 100 -7.77 7.44 40.76
C GLU A 100 -6.70 6.88 39.82
N MET A 101 -6.90 6.95 38.49
CA MET A 101 -5.90 6.46 37.53
C MET A 101 -4.73 7.44 37.36
N VAL A 102 -3.51 6.89 37.25
CA VAL A 102 -2.26 7.64 37.00
C VAL A 102 -2.50 8.59 35.82
N PRO A 103 -1.97 9.85 35.82
CA PRO A 103 -2.24 10.80 34.74
C PRO A 103 -1.43 10.43 33.50
N CYS A 104 -1.85 9.36 32.82
CA CYS A 104 -1.52 9.06 31.46
C CYS A 104 -2.74 9.40 30.61
N LYS A 105 -2.77 10.62 30.08
CA LYS A 105 -3.92 11.13 29.32
C LYS A 105 -3.83 10.67 27.87
N THR A 106 -4.84 9.98 27.36
CA THR A 106 -4.93 9.70 25.91
C THR A 106 -5.48 10.95 25.23
N VAL A 107 -4.66 11.57 24.38
CA VAL A 107 -5.04 12.73 23.58
C VAL A 107 -5.37 12.27 22.17
N CYS A 108 -6.46 12.83 21.64
CA CYS A 108 -6.89 12.66 20.26
C CYS A 108 -6.40 13.85 19.43
N GLU A 109 -5.62 13.57 18.38
CA GLU A 109 -5.08 14.57 17.45
C GLU A 109 -5.48 14.20 16.03
N ILE A 110 -5.94 15.18 15.25
CA ILE A 110 -6.15 15.00 13.81
C ILE A 110 -4.82 15.25 13.12
N SER A 111 -4.32 14.26 12.38
CA SER A 111 -3.06 14.34 11.63
C SER A 111 -3.31 14.03 10.16
N GLU A 112 -2.52 14.62 9.27
CA GLU A 112 -2.50 14.20 7.87
C GLU A 112 -1.46 13.10 7.63
N ILE A 113 -1.89 11.98 7.05
CA ILE A 113 -1.01 10.90 6.60
C ILE A 113 -1.37 10.61 5.14
N HIS A 114 -0.39 10.77 4.25
CA HIS A 114 -0.57 10.55 2.80
C HIS A 114 -1.75 11.34 2.18
N GLY A 115 -1.99 12.57 2.65
CA GLY A 115 -3.07 13.44 2.15
C GLY A 115 -4.45 13.13 2.72
N MET A 116 -4.54 12.36 3.81
CA MET A 116 -5.79 12.08 4.51
C MET A 116 -5.72 12.45 5.97
N THR A 117 -6.80 13.03 6.45
CA THR A 117 -7.05 13.29 7.86
C THR A 117 -7.32 11.98 8.59
N VAL A 118 -6.46 11.63 9.54
CA VAL A 118 -6.62 10.47 10.40
C VAL A 118 -6.68 10.89 11.86
N THR A 119 -7.49 10.17 12.63
CA THR A 119 -7.54 10.31 14.08
C THR A 119 -6.36 9.55 14.69
N ARG A 120 -5.48 10.27 15.38
CA ARG A 120 -4.31 9.72 16.05
C ARG A 120 -4.50 9.81 17.56
N TYR A 121 -4.38 8.67 18.22
CA TYR A 121 -4.38 8.61 19.68
C TYR A 121 -2.95 8.55 20.19
N ARG A 122 -2.64 9.40 21.17
CA ARG A 122 -1.33 9.43 21.83
C ARG A 122 -1.50 9.48 23.33
N VAL A 123 -0.82 8.58 24.03
CA VAL A 123 -0.77 8.60 25.49
C VAL A 123 0.30 9.60 25.95
N GLN A 124 -0.10 10.55 26.78
CA GLN A 124 0.78 11.49 27.44
C GLN A 124 1.07 11.00 28.85
N TYR A 125 2.25 10.46 29.08
CA TYR A 125 2.70 10.10 30.42
C TYR A 125 3.22 11.34 31.14
N THR A 126 2.66 11.67 32.30
CA THR A 126 3.29 12.59 33.24
C THR A 126 4.61 11.99 33.71
N ARG A 127 5.72 12.75 33.64
CA ARG A 127 7.02 12.28 34.15
C ARG A 127 6.93 12.10 35.66
N ARG A 128 6.86 10.84 36.10
CA ARG A 128 7.02 10.29 37.46
C ARG A 128 6.74 11.24 38.64
N ALA A 129 5.70 10.95 39.41
CA ALA A 129 5.81 11.06 40.86
C ALA A 129 7.03 10.26 41.32
N SER A 130 7.87 10.85 42.16
CA SER A 130 9.04 10.20 42.77
C SER A 130 8.65 8.85 43.37
N SER A 131 9.39 7.81 43.02
CA SER A 131 9.23 6.45 43.58
C SER A 131 9.51 6.45 45.10
N PRO A 132 8.95 5.49 45.87
CA PRO A 132 9.13 5.40 47.32
C PRO A 132 10.59 5.25 47.76
#